data_AF-A0A9X3I746-F1
#
_entry.id   AF-A0A9X3I746-F1
#
_cell.length_a   1.000
_cell.length_b   1.000
_cell.length_c   1.000
_cell.angle_alpha   90.00
_cell.angle_beta   90.00
_cell.angle_gamma   90.00
#
_symmetry.space_group_name_H-M   'P 1'
#
loop_
_entity.id
_entity.type
_entity.pdbx_description
1 polymer ?
#
loop_
_entity_poly.entity_id
_entity_poly.type
_entity_poly.pdbx_seq_one_letter_code
_entity_poly.pdbx_strand_id
1 'polypeptide(L)'
;MSFVTTGADGVTRCGWAAVEPETTYHDEEWGFPLEGDDAFFERVALEGFQSGLSWRTILTKRENFRAAFAEFSIEKVARFTESDVDRLLGDAGIIRHRGKIEATINNARRAEELIENEGSLPGFFWRFEAEAAAEPQSQTTSVESVALSKDLKKRGWKFVGPTTMFALLQASGIVNDHAVQCVTRERVAAARAAARPAGPIG
;
A
#
# COMPACT_ATOMS: atom_id res chain seq x y z
N MET A 1 -15.00 -7.88 16.46
CA MET A 1 -16.11 -7.43 15.60
C MET A 1 -15.65 -6.30 14.71
N SER A 2 -15.56 -6.60 13.42
CA SER A 2 -15.35 -5.59 12.38
C SER A 2 -16.47 -4.55 12.41
N PHE A 3 -16.11 -3.27 12.33
CA PHE A 3 -17.06 -2.16 12.41
C PHE A 3 -17.53 -1.79 11.01
N VAL A 4 -18.85 -1.66 10.82
CA VAL A 4 -19.47 -1.24 9.57
C VAL A 4 -20.31 0.02 9.75
N THR A 5 -20.52 0.73 8.66
CA THR A 5 -21.41 1.89 8.59
C THR A 5 -22.28 1.79 7.35
N THR A 6 -23.54 2.24 7.42
CA THR A 6 -24.44 2.32 6.26
C THR A 6 -24.53 3.76 5.83
N GLY A 7 -24.13 4.03 4.58
CA GLY A 7 -24.18 5.37 3.99
C GLY A 7 -25.60 5.85 3.72
N ALA A 8 -25.73 7.12 3.35
CA ALA A 8 -27.01 7.71 2.91
C ALA A 8 -27.56 7.06 1.62
N ASP A 9 -26.69 6.40 0.85
CA ASP A 9 -27.01 5.57 -0.31
C ASP A 9 -27.58 4.19 0.06
N GLY A 10 -27.69 3.87 1.36
CA GLY A 10 -28.16 2.58 1.86
C GLY A 10 -27.12 1.47 1.76
N VAL A 11 -25.87 1.78 1.39
CA VAL A 11 -24.81 0.80 1.18
C VAL A 11 -23.98 0.63 2.46
N THR A 12 -23.82 -0.61 2.91
CA THR A 12 -23.02 -0.97 4.09
C THR A 12 -21.55 -1.17 3.71
N ARG A 13 -20.67 -0.37 4.29
CA ARG A 13 -19.22 -0.36 4.06
C ARG A 13 -18.45 -0.63 5.34
N CYS A 14 -17.13 -0.81 5.23
CA CYS A 14 -16.25 -0.72 6.38
C CYS A 14 -16.44 0.63 7.08
N GLY A 15 -16.46 0.64 8.41
CA GLY A 15 -16.86 1.83 9.16
C GLY A 15 -15.93 3.04 9.02
N TRP A 16 -14.69 2.82 8.56
CA TRP A 16 -13.75 3.90 8.24
C TRP A 16 -14.03 4.57 6.87
N ALA A 17 -14.83 3.95 6.01
CA ALA A 17 -15.14 4.40 4.64
C ALA A 17 -16.45 5.21 4.57
N ALA A 18 -16.70 6.07 5.57
CA ALA A 18 -17.98 6.77 5.75
C ALA A 18 -18.11 8.06 4.94
N VAL A 19 -17.00 8.61 4.43
CA VAL A 19 -16.91 9.97 3.88
C VAL A 19 -15.83 10.04 2.79
N GLU A 20 -15.94 10.98 1.87
CA GLU A 20 -14.94 11.17 0.80
C GLU A 20 -13.66 11.86 1.27
N PRO A 21 -12.47 11.47 0.78
CA PRO A 21 -12.23 10.54 -0.34
C PRO A 21 -12.18 9.04 0.05
N GLU A 22 -12.36 8.69 1.33
CA GLU A 22 -12.23 7.30 1.78
C GLU A 22 -13.29 6.37 1.21
N THR A 23 -14.50 6.85 0.96
CA THR A 23 -15.58 6.04 0.36
C THR A 23 -15.21 5.57 -1.04
N THR A 24 -14.80 6.48 -1.93
CA THR A 24 -14.35 6.10 -3.29
C THR A 24 -13.13 5.19 -3.24
N TYR A 25 -12.11 5.56 -2.45
CA TYR A 25 -10.90 4.72 -2.29
C TYR A 25 -11.23 3.30 -1.79
N HIS A 26 -12.17 3.17 -0.85
CA HIS A 26 -12.61 1.88 -0.33
C HIS A 26 -13.34 1.04 -1.40
N ASP A 27 -14.23 1.66 -2.17
CA ASP A 27 -15.12 0.95 -3.11
C ASP A 27 -14.40 0.52 -4.39
N GLU A 28 -13.31 1.21 -4.75
CA GLU A 28 -12.64 1.06 -6.04
C GLU A 28 -11.18 0.60 -5.95
N GLU A 29 -10.48 0.84 -4.83
CA GLU A 29 -9.04 0.57 -4.75
C GLU A 29 -8.62 -0.32 -3.58
N TRP A 30 -9.14 -0.08 -2.37
CA TRP A 30 -8.63 -0.75 -1.18
C TRP A 30 -9.02 -2.22 -1.14
N GLY A 31 -8.02 -3.09 -1.04
CA GLY A 31 -8.20 -4.54 -1.08
C GLY A 31 -8.25 -5.10 -2.50
N PHE A 32 -8.28 -4.28 -3.55
CA PHE A 32 -8.12 -4.79 -4.91
C PHE A 32 -6.65 -5.05 -5.23
N PRO A 33 -6.31 -6.17 -5.90
CA PRO A 33 -4.96 -6.43 -6.37
C PRO A 33 -4.40 -5.29 -7.21
N LEU A 34 -3.18 -4.86 -6.91
CA LEU A 34 -2.46 -3.87 -7.71
C LEU A 34 -1.68 -4.57 -8.82
N GLU A 35 -1.81 -4.05 -10.04
CA GLU A 35 -1.09 -4.52 -11.22
C GLU A 35 0.06 -3.57 -11.57
N GLY A 36 1.21 -4.14 -11.92
CA GLY A 36 2.40 -3.37 -12.33
C GLY A 36 3.25 -2.84 -11.17
N ASP A 37 4.54 -2.73 -11.43
CA ASP A 37 5.53 -2.41 -10.39
C ASP A 37 5.44 -0.95 -9.93
N ASP A 38 5.29 0.01 -10.84
CA ASP A 38 5.19 1.44 -10.48
C ASP A 38 3.95 1.72 -9.61
N ALA A 39 2.79 1.14 -9.93
CA ALA A 39 1.58 1.29 -9.14
C ALA A 39 1.71 0.64 -7.76
N PHE A 40 2.38 -0.52 -7.67
CA PHE A 40 2.67 -1.16 -6.40
C PHE A 40 3.65 -0.32 -5.57
N PHE A 41 4.69 0.23 -6.19
CA PHE A 41 5.67 1.11 -5.56
C PHE A 41 5.04 2.41 -5.06
N GLU A 42 4.13 3.02 -5.82
CA GLU A 42 3.32 4.16 -5.35
C GLU A 42 2.65 3.80 -4.02
N ARG A 43 1.95 2.66 -3.95
CA ARG A 43 1.25 2.27 -2.71
C ARG A 43 2.23 2.06 -1.56
N VAL A 44 3.37 1.39 -1.78
CA VAL A 44 4.41 1.22 -0.75
C VAL A 44 4.90 2.57 -0.22
N ALA A 45 5.17 3.52 -1.10
CA ALA A 45 5.63 4.86 -0.72
C ALA A 45 4.57 5.61 0.09
N LEU A 46 3.31 5.61 -0.36
CA LEU A 46 2.21 6.29 0.31
C LEU A 46 1.94 5.72 1.71
N GLU A 47 2.00 4.40 1.89
CA GLU A 47 1.93 3.75 3.21
C GLU A 47 3.10 4.18 4.12
N GLY A 48 4.30 4.33 3.56
CA GLY A 48 5.45 4.89 4.28
C GLY A 48 5.22 6.34 4.73
N PHE A 49 4.60 7.16 3.87
CA PHE A 49 4.25 8.55 4.18
C PHE A 49 3.15 8.67 5.24
N GLN A 50 2.25 7.70 5.33
CA GLN A 50 1.13 7.70 6.29
C GLN A 50 1.59 7.68 7.75
N SER A 51 2.76 7.13 8.08
CA SER A 51 3.20 6.97 9.48
C SER A 51 3.08 8.28 10.30
N GLY A 52 2.19 8.31 11.30
CA GLY A 52 1.91 9.48 12.14
C GLY A 52 0.85 10.46 11.59
N LEU A 53 0.13 10.10 10.52
CA LEU A 53 -0.91 10.90 9.87
C LEU A 53 -2.17 10.05 9.61
N SER A 54 -3.29 10.70 9.31
CA SER A 54 -4.48 10.00 8.81
C SER A 54 -4.29 9.58 7.35
N TRP A 55 -4.84 8.43 6.95
CA TRP A 55 -4.85 8.03 5.54
C TRP A 55 -5.57 9.04 4.65
N ARG A 56 -6.61 9.70 5.16
CA ARG A 56 -7.26 10.85 4.51
C ARG A 56 -6.29 11.92 4.03
N THR A 57 -5.28 12.24 4.86
CA THR A 57 -4.26 13.24 4.53
C THR A 57 -3.45 12.80 3.32
N ILE A 58 -3.15 11.49 3.22
CA ILE A 58 -2.43 10.91 2.09
C ILE A 58 -3.30 10.93 0.84
N LEU A 59 -4.55 10.45 0.91
CA LEU A 59 -5.49 10.45 -0.22
C LEU A 59 -5.72 11.86 -0.78
N THR A 60 -5.93 12.85 0.08
CA THR A 60 -6.16 14.26 -0.33
C THR A 60 -4.94 14.84 -1.05
N LYS A 61 -3.72 14.36 -0.74
CA LYS A 61 -2.47 14.84 -1.33
C LYS A 61 -1.94 13.95 -2.46
N ARG A 62 -2.64 12.87 -2.82
CA ARG A 62 -2.12 11.82 -3.70
C ARG A 62 -1.68 12.33 -5.07
N GLU A 63 -2.48 13.18 -5.71
CA GLU A 63 -2.13 13.78 -7.00
C GLU A 63 -0.89 14.68 -6.90
N ASN A 64 -0.73 15.40 -5.79
CA ASN A 64 0.50 16.18 -5.56
C ASN A 64 1.70 15.26 -5.39
N PHE A 65 1.55 14.13 -4.69
CA PHE A 65 2.61 13.13 -4.56
C PHE A 65 3.00 12.55 -5.91
N ARG A 66 2.04 12.17 -6.75
CA ARG A 66 2.27 11.69 -8.12
C ARG A 66 3.07 12.70 -8.93
N ALA A 67 2.61 13.95 -8.99
CA ALA A 67 3.34 15.00 -9.69
C ALA A 67 4.76 15.22 -9.13
N ALA A 68 4.91 15.25 -7.80
CA ALA A 68 6.19 15.49 -7.13
C ALA A 68 7.21 14.37 -7.35
N PHE A 69 6.75 13.11 -7.40
CA PHE A 69 7.54 11.90 -7.57
C PHE A 69 7.44 11.30 -8.98
N ALA A 70 7.16 12.13 -10.00
CA ALA A 70 7.15 11.72 -11.40
C ALA A 70 6.28 10.47 -11.69
N GLU A 71 5.02 10.51 -11.23
CA GLU A 71 4.04 9.42 -11.29
C GLU A 71 4.52 8.13 -10.61
N PHE A 72 5.44 8.25 -9.64
CA PHE A 72 6.08 7.12 -8.96
C PHE A 72 6.75 6.12 -9.92
N SER A 73 7.18 6.58 -11.10
CA SER A 73 8.02 5.77 -11.98
C SER A 73 9.30 5.39 -11.24
N ILE A 74 9.48 4.09 -10.98
CA ILE A 74 10.59 3.56 -10.17
C ILE A 74 11.93 4.05 -10.75
N GLU A 75 12.10 3.93 -12.06
CA GLU A 75 13.32 4.33 -12.77
C GLU A 75 13.62 5.83 -12.57
N LYS A 76 12.61 6.70 -12.66
CA LYS A 76 12.79 8.15 -12.52
C LYS A 76 13.09 8.52 -11.07
N VAL A 77 12.34 7.97 -10.13
CA VAL A 77 12.50 8.27 -8.70
C VAL A 77 13.84 7.74 -8.18
N ALA A 78 14.31 6.58 -8.65
CA ALA A 78 15.61 6.04 -8.29
C ALA A 78 16.78 6.98 -8.64
N ARG A 79 16.61 7.77 -9.70
CA ARG A 79 17.59 8.75 -10.18
C ARG A 79 17.52 10.11 -9.45
N PHE A 80 16.54 10.34 -8.58
CA PHE A 80 16.45 11.59 -7.82
C PHE A 80 17.70 11.81 -6.97
N THR A 81 18.10 13.08 -6.89
CA THR A 81 19.34 13.55 -6.26
C THR A 81 19.04 14.35 -5.00
N GLU A 82 20.08 14.84 -4.31
CA GLU A 82 19.91 15.76 -3.18
C GLU A 82 19.15 17.05 -3.58
N SER A 83 19.38 17.54 -4.81
CA SER A 83 18.63 18.70 -5.31
C SER A 83 17.13 18.42 -5.45
N ASP A 84 16.75 17.17 -5.72
CA ASP A 84 15.34 16.77 -5.74
C ASP A 84 14.77 16.68 -4.34
N VAL A 85 15.55 16.21 -3.35
CA VAL A 85 15.14 16.21 -1.94
C VAL A 85 14.84 17.64 -1.48
N ASP A 86 15.73 18.59 -1.77
CA ASP A 86 15.54 20.00 -1.40
C ASP A 86 14.33 20.62 -2.11
N ARG A 87 14.13 20.32 -3.41
CA ARG A 87 12.93 20.73 -4.15
C ARG A 87 11.65 20.19 -3.49
N LEU A 88 11.63 18.91 -3.13
CA LEU A 88 10.48 18.24 -2.50
C LEU A 88 10.20 18.76 -1.09
N LEU A 89 11.26 19.14 -0.34
CA LEU A 89 11.10 19.80 0.95
C LEU A 89 10.49 21.20 0.85
N GLY A 90 10.62 21.86 -0.30
CA GLY A 90 9.94 23.12 -0.60
C GLY A 90 8.46 22.97 -0.96
N ASP A 91 8.01 21.77 -1.33
CA ASP A 91 6.66 21.54 -1.86
C ASP A 91 5.62 21.36 -0.74
N ALA A 92 4.73 22.35 -0.59
CA ALA A 92 3.63 22.32 0.38
C ALA A 92 2.48 21.37 -0.02
N GLY A 93 2.44 20.92 -1.27
CA GLY A 93 1.49 19.96 -1.81
C GLY A 93 1.62 18.58 -1.18
N ILE A 94 2.82 18.20 -0.74
CA ILE A 94 3.14 16.90 -0.14
C ILE A 94 3.43 17.00 1.37
N ILE A 95 3.89 15.90 1.97
CA ILE A 95 4.39 15.86 3.36
C ILE A 95 5.90 16.14 3.36
N ARG A 96 6.28 17.33 3.85
CA ARG A 96 7.66 17.83 3.91
C ARG A 96 8.46 17.18 5.04
N HIS A 97 8.72 15.89 4.92
CA HIS A 97 9.51 15.13 5.88
C HIS A 97 10.72 14.51 5.18
N ARG A 98 11.91 15.09 5.43
CA ARG A 98 13.17 14.73 4.74
C ARG A 98 13.42 13.21 4.72
N GLY A 99 13.36 12.56 5.89
CA GLY A 99 13.62 11.13 5.97
C GLY A 99 12.62 10.25 5.21
N LYS A 100 11.38 10.71 4.96
CA LYS A 100 10.38 9.95 4.19
C LYS A 100 10.61 10.14 2.69
N ILE A 101 10.96 11.36 2.28
CA ILE A 101 11.38 11.67 0.90
C ILE A 101 12.61 10.85 0.51
N GLU A 102 13.67 10.92 1.32
CA GLU A 102 14.90 10.15 1.11
C GLU A 102 14.63 8.63 1.12
N ALA A 103 13.72 8.17 1.99
CA ALA A 103 13.30 6.78 2.01
C ALA A 103 12.61 6.35 0.72
N THR A 104 11.69 7.16 0.17
CA THR A 104 11.04 6.86 -1.11
C THR A 104 12.06 6.74 -2.24
N ILE A 105 13.03 7.66 -2.32
CA ILE A 105 14.11 7.62 -3.31
C ILE A 105 14.98 6.37 -3.14
N ASN A 106 15.39 6.05 -1.92
CA ASN A 106 16.12 4.81 -1.63
C ASN A 106 15.30 3.56 -2.01
N ASN A 107 14.02 3.55 -1.67
CA ASN A 107 13.14 2.41 -1.91
C ASN A 107 12.92 2.20 -3.40
N ALA A 108 12.90 3.24 -4.24
CA ALA A 108 12.88 3.09 -5.70
C ALA A 108 14.11 2.31 -6.21
N ARG A 109 15.31 2.65 -5.73
CA ARG A 109 16.54 1.91 -6.07
C ARG A 109 16.49 0.45 -5.60
N ARG A 110 15.94 0.21 -4.41
CA ARG A 110 15.75 -1.15 -3.89
C ARG A 110 14.64 -1.90 -4.63
N ALA A 111 13.69 -1.20 -5.23
CA ALA A 111 12.66 -1.80 -6.08
C ALA A 111 13.26 -2.30 -7.39
N GLU A 112 14.14 -1.54 -8.05
CA GLU A 112 14.87 -2.00 -9.25
C GLU A 112 15.62 -3.32 -8.97
N GLU A 113 16.39 -3.37 -7.88
CA GLU A 113 17.11 -4.58 -7.46
C GLU A 113 16.16 -5.74 -7.13
N LEU A 114 15.01 -5.46 -6.50
CA LEU A 114 14.06 -6.50 -6.14
C LEU A 114 13.35 -7.06 -7.38
N ILE A 115 13.00 -6.21 -8.34
CA ILE A 115 12.40 -6.61 -9.63
C ILE A 115 13.41 -7.45 -10.42
N GLU A 116 14.68 -7.07 -10.47
CA GLU A 116 15.72 -7.85 -11.14
C GLU A 116 15.86 -9.27 -10.54
N ASN A 117 15.79 -9.39 -9.21
CA ASN A 117 16.00 -10.66 -8.52
C ASN A 117 14.74 -11.53 -8.39
N GLU A 118 13.56 -10.92 -8.29
CA GLU A 118 12.29 -11.60 -7.94
C GLU A 118 11.24 -11.50 -9.08
N GLY A 119 11.55 -10.79 -10.15
CA GLY A 119 10.73 -10.64 -11.36
C GLY A 119 9.72 -9.50 -11.32
N SER A 120 9.04 -9.28 -10.18
CA SER A 120 8.08 -8.16 -10.02
C SER A 120 7.81 -7.86 -8.54
N LEU A 121 7.40 -6.62 -8.23
CA LEU A 121 6.93 -6.26 -6.89
C LEU A 121 5.66 -7.04 -6.52
N PRO A 122 4.55 -7.02 -7.31
CA PRO A 122 3.35 -7.77 -6.92
C PRO A 122 3.65 -9.25 -6.66
N GLY A 123 4.42 -9.90 -7.55
CA GLY A 123 4.81 -11.31 -7.39
C GLY A 123 5.59 -11.59 -6.11
N PHE A 124 6.55 -10.73 -5.76
CA PHE A 124 7.29 -10.85 -4.50
C PHE A 124 6.37 -10.70 -3.27
N PHE A 125 5.53 -9.67 -3.23
CA PHE A 125 4.69 -9.38 -2.08
C PHE A 125 3.57 -10.43 -1.89
N TRP A 126 3.03 -11.00 -2.96
CA TRP A 126 2.02 -12.09 -2.88
C TRP A 126 2.53 -13.35 -2.15
N ARG A 127 3.85 -13.56 -2.06
CA ARG A 127 4.44 -14.66 -1.27
C ARG A 127 4.20 -14.54 0.24
N PHE A 128 3.76 -13.37 0.71
CA PHE A 128 3.44 -13.08 2.10
C PHE A 128 1.94 -13.13 2.36
N GLU A 129 1.14 -13.74 1.47
CA GLU A 129 -0.25 -14.06 1.77
C GLU A 129 -0.32 -15.10 2.91
N ALA A 130 -1.17 -14.84 3.91
CA ALA A 130 -1.41 -15.79 4.99
C ALA A 130 -2.18 -17.01 4.49
N GLU A 131 -1.83 -18.21 4.98
CA GLU A 131 -2.56 -19.45 4.67
C GLU A 131 -3.99 -19.44 5.20
N ALA A 132 -4.21 -18.79 6.34
CA ALA A 132 -5.52 -18.64 6.98
C ALA A 132 -5.83 -17.16 7.24
N ALA A 133 -7.04 -16.74 6.87
CA ALA A 133 -7.50 -15.39 7.15
C ALA A 133 -7.85 -15.22 8.64
N ALA A 134 -7.35 -14.14 9.24
CA ALA A 134 -7.81 -13.69 10.55
C ALA A 134 -9.24 -13.13 10.49
N GLU A 135 -9.88 -12.89 11.65
CA GLU A 135 -11.12 -12.11 11.70
C GLU A 135 -10.85 -10.72 11.08
N PRO A 136 -11.67 -10.24 10.13
CA PRO A 136 -11.41 -8.95 9.50
C PRO A 136 -11.31 -7.81 10.50
N GLN A 137 -10.35 -6.91 10.29
CA GLN A 137 -10.12 -5.70 11.11
C GLN A 137 -9.79 -6.00 12.57
N SER A 138 -9.31 -7.20 12.89
CA SER A 138 -8.94 -7.60 14.25
C SER A 138 -7.47 -7.35 14.60
N GLN A 139 -6.64 -7.00 13.63
CA GLN A 139 -5.19 -6.91 13.77
C GLN A 139 -4.62 -5.67 13.07
N THR A 140 -3.47 -5.20 13.54
CA THR A 140 -2.68 -4.14 12.91
C THR A 140 -1.32 -4.63 12.40
N THR A 141 -1.01 -5.90 12.63
CA THR A 141 0.20 -6.63 12.19
C THR A 141 -0.13 -8.11 12.08
N SER A 142 0.61 -8.85 11.26
CA SER A 142 0.53 -10.32 11.19
C SER A 142 1.93 -10.95 11.22
N VAL A 143 2.01 -12.28 11.29
CA VAL A 143 3.28 -13.01 11.19
C VAL A 143 3.97 -12.70 9.85
N GLU A 144 3.19 -12.66 8.79
CA GLU A 144 3.62 -12.36 7.43
C GLU A 144 4.09 -10.90 7.30
N SER A 145 3.39 -9.94 7.90
CA SER A 145 3.80 -8.53 7.84
C SER A 145 5.09 -8.26 8.65
N VAL A 146 5.31 -9.00 9.75
CA VAL A 146 6.59 -8.98 10.48
C VAL A 146 7.70 -9.60 9.64
N ALA A 147 7.44 -10.73 8.99
CA ALA A 147 8.41 -11.40 8.11
C ALA A 147 8.80 -10.50 6.92
N LEU A 148 7.80 -9.94 6.23
CA LEU A 148 7.98 -8.98 5.13
C LEU A 148 8.77 -7.75 5.56
N SER A 149 8.42 -7.14 6.70
CA SER A 149 9.16 -6.00 7.26
C SER A 149 10.63 -6.35 7.50
N LYS A 150 10.90 -7.54 8.04
CA LYS A 150 12.27 -8.00 8.31
C LYS A 150 13.06 -8.24 7.03
N ASP A 151 12.44 -8.84 6.02
CA ASP A 151 13.07 -9.09 4.72
C ASP A 151 13.41 -7.77 4.00
N LEU A 152 12.42 -6.89 3.83
CA LEU A 152 12.63 -5.59 3.17
C LEU A 152 13.70 -4.75 3.89
N LYS A 153 13.72 -4.73 5.24
CA LYS A 153 14.78 -4.05 6.00
C LYS A 153 16.17 -4.63 5.74
N LYS A 154 16.31 -5.96 5.65
CA LYS A 154 17.58 -6.60 5.29
C LYS A 154 18.02 -6.22 3.88
N ARG A 155 17.07 -6.02 2.97
CA ARG A 155 17.27 -5.50 1.61
C ARG A 155 17.43 -3.98 1.57
N GLY A 156 17.55 -3.30 2.70
CA GLY A 156 17.84 -1.87 2.76
C GLY A 156 16.65 -0.93 2.54
N TRP A 157 15.42 -1.45 2.44
CA TRP A 157 14.22 -0.61 2.39
C TRP A 157 14.01 0.15 3.70
N LYS A 158 13.39 1.32 3.61
CA LYS A 158 13.15 2.26 4.72
C LYS A 158 11.65 2.53 4.87
N PHE A 159 11.22 2.89 6.10
CA PHE A 159 9.81 3.13 6.44
C PHE A 159 8.87 1.94 6.20
N VAL A 160 9.41 0.72 6.22
CA VAL A 160 8.69 -0.55 6.00
C VAL A 160 8.47 -1.30 7.32
N GLY A 161 7.85 -0.66 8.32
CA GLY A 161 7.54 -1.30 9.61
C GLY A 161 6.44 -2.36 9.50
N PRO A 162 6.30 -3.32 10.46
CA PRO A 162 5.29 -4.38 10.36
C PRO A 162 3.85 -3.88 10.23
N THR A 163 3.50 -2.77 10.89
CA THR A 163 2.18 -2.14 10.76
C THR A 163 1.97 -1.55 9.37
N THR A 164 2.95 -0.81 8.85
CA THR A 164 2.93 -0.28 7.48
C THR A 164 2.83 -1.39 6.44
N MET A 165 3.55 -2.50 6.64
CA MET A 165 3.48 -3.63 5.73
C MET A 165 2.14 -4.36 5.83
N PHE A 166 1.54 -4.46 7.02
CA PHE A 166 0.19 -5.02 7.12
C PHE A 166 -0.83 -4.15 6.39
N ALA A 167 -0.76 -2.82 6.58
CA ALA A 167 -1.59 -1.87 5.83
C ALA A 167 -1.42 -2.02 4.32
N LEU A 168 -0.18 -2.14 3.83
CA LEU A 168 0.10 -2.41 2.42
C LEU A 168 -0.51 -3.74 1.94
N LEU A 169 -0.37 -4.83 2.70
CA LEU A 169 -0.95 -6.13 2.33
C LEU A 169 -2.48 -6.06 2.23
N GLN A 170 -3.13 -5.31 3.14
CA GLN A 170 -4.57 -5.04 3.06
C GLN A 170 -4.89 -4.19 1.83
N ALA A 171 -4.19 -3.07 1.65
CA ALA A 171 -4.49 -2.10 0.62
C ALA A 171 -4.26 -2.63 -0.81
N SER A 172 -3.30 -3.54 -0.98
CA SER A 172 -2.95 -4.20 -2.26
C SER A 172 -3.71 -5.50 -2.51
N GLY A 173 -4.68 -5.85 -1.65
CA GLY A 173 -5.50 -7.05 -1.83
C GLY A 173 -4.79 -8.37 -1.55
N ILE A 174 -3.58 -8.37 -0.99
CA ILE A 174 -2.98 -9.62 -0.52
C ILE A 174 -3.74 -10.14 0.70
N VAL A 175 -4.31 -9.26 1.53
CA VAL A 175 -5.24 -9.60 2.61
C VAL A 175 -6.60 -8.95 2.34
N ASN A 176 -7.67 -9.75 2.27
CA ASN A 176 -9.04 -9.20 2.22
C ASN A 176 -9.56 -8.90 3.63
N ASP A 177 -9.30 -7.70 4.10
CA ASP A 177 -9.67 -7.25 5.45
C ASP A 177 -10.95 -6.40 5.48
N HIS A 178 -11.76 -6.44 4.42
CA HIS A 178 -13.10 -5.85 4.43
C HIS A 178 -13.96 -6.52 5.49
N ALA A 179 -14.74 -5.75 6.25
CA ALA A 179 -15.68 -6.28 7.24
C ALA A 179 -16.63 -7.31 6.61
N VAL A 180 -17.10 -8.29 7.41
CA VAL A 180 -17.92 -9.40 6.89
C VAL A 180 -19.18 -8.92 6.17
N GLN A 181 -19.79 -7.82 6.64
CA GLN A 181 -21.00 -7.22 6.07
C GLN A 181 -20.72 -6.11 5.05
N CYS A 182 -19.46 -5.87 4.68
CA CYS A 182 -19.09 -4.85 3.72
C CYS A 182 -19.46 -5.27 2.29
N VAL A 183 -20.11 -4.36 1.55
CA VAL A 183 -20.50 -4.56 0.14
C VAL A 183 -19.32 -4.93 -0.77
N THR A 184 -18.12 -4.42 -0.48
CA THR A 184 -16.94 -4.57 -1.33
C THR A 184 -16.21 -5.89 -1.09
N ARG A 185 -16.51 -6.59 0.02
CA ARG A 185 -15.78 -7.79 0.44
C ARG A 185 -15.78 -8.89 -0.62
N GLU A 186 -16.93 -9.21 -1.19
CA GLU A 186 -17.07 -10.27 -2.21
C GLU A 186 -16.43 -9.86 -3.54
N ARG A 187 -16.51 -8.57 -3.92
CA ARG A 187 -15.84 -8.05 -5.12
C ARG A 187 -14.31 -8.19 -5.01
N VAL A 188 -13.76 -7.85 -3.84
CA VAL A 188 -12.34 -8.06 -3.54
C VAL A 188 -11.99 -9.55 -3.54
N ALA A 189 -12.82 -10.41 -2.93
CA ALA A 189 -12.56 -11.85 -2.91
C ALA A 189 -12.46 -12.43 -4.34
N ALA A 190 -13.36 -12.03 -5.23
CA ALA A 190 -13.34 -12.44 -6.64
C ALA A 190 -12.09 -11.90 -7.37
N ALA A 191 -11.75 -10.62 -7.19
CA ALA A 191 -10.57 -10.02 -7.82
C ALA A 191 -9.26 -10.69 -7.34
N ARG A 192 -9.15 -10.97 -6.03
CA ARG A 192 -8.01 -11.71 -5.45
C ARG A 192 -7.86 -13.10 -6.05
N ALA A 193 -8.95 -13.84 -6.20
CA ALA A 193 -8.91 -15.18 -6.78
C ALA A 193 -8.38 -15.18 -8.22
N ALA A 194 -8.63 -14.11 -8.99
CA ALA A 194 -8.14 -13.97 -10.36
C ALA A 194 -6.66 -13.52 -10.42
N ALA A 195 -6.21 -12.69 -9.48
CA ALA A 195 -4.86 -12.12 -9.48
C ALA A 195 -3.82 -12.95 -8.71
N ARG A 196 -4.26 -13.85 -7.82
CA ARG A 196 -3.37 -14.71 -7.03
C ARG A 196 -2.46 -15.50 -7.98
N PRO A 197 -1.13 -15.38 -7.87
CA PRO A 197 -0.22 -16.19 -8.66
C PRO A 197 -0.55 -17.66 -8.45
N ALA A 198 -0.50 -18.47 -9.52
CA ALA A 198 -0.53 -19.92 -9.36
C ALA A 198 0.58 -20.28 -8.37
N GLY A 199 0.22 -20.87 -7.23
CA GLY A 199 1.18 -21.23 -6.20
C GLY A 199 2.29 -22.11 -6.79
N PRO A 200 3.44 -22.25 -6.11
CA PRO A 200 4.43 -23.22 -6.54
C PRO A 200 3.72 -24.58 -6.66
N ILE A 201 3.83 -25.22 -7.82
CA ILE A 201 3.58 -26.65 -7.95
C ILE A 201 4.56 -27.27 -6.95
N GLY A 202 4.03 -27.88 -5.88
CA GLY A 202 4.82 -28.44 -4.79
C GLY A 202 5.89 -29.43 -5.26
#